data_AF-A0A2I0WQW7-F1
#
_entry.id   AF-A0A2I0WQW7-F1
#
_cell.length_a   1.000
_cell.length_b   1.000
_cell.length_c   1.000
_cell.angle_alpha   90.00
_cell.angle_beta   90.00
_cell.angle_gamma   90.00
#
_symmetry.space_group_name_H-M   'P 1'
#
loop_
_entity.id
_entity.type
_entity.pdbx_description
1 polymer ?
#
loop_
_entity_poly.entity_id
_entity_poly.type
_entity_poly.pdbx_seq_one_letter_code
_entity_poly.pdbx_strand_id
1 'polypeptide(L)' 'MKALIAKNLLGHVNMDVNVSIASCLSEITRIIAPNAAYDDDIMKDIFRQIVGAFKNLIG' A
#
# COMPACT_ATOMS: atom_id res chain seq x y z
N MET A 1 9.59 -6.60 -4.86
CA MET A 1 8.14 -6.50 -5.10
C MET A 1 7.79 -5.15 -5.74
N LYS A 2 8.21 -4.89 -6.98
CA LYS A 2 7.98 -3.58 -7.62
C LYS A 2 6.60 -3.47 -8.30
N ALA A 3 5.90 -4.59 -8.49
CA ALA A 3 4.60 -4.61 -9.17
C ALA A 3 3.49 -3.92 -8.37
N LEU A 4 3.46 -4.09 -7.04
CA LEU A 4 2.41 -3.51 -6.18
C LEU A 4 2.54 -1.99 -5.98
N ILE A 5 3.71 -1.42 -6.30
CA ILE A 5 3.96 0.03 -6.28
C ILE A 5 3.86 0.66 -7.67
N ALA A 6 3.44 -0.11 -8.69
CA ALA A 6 3.25 0.43 -10.02
C ALA A 6 2.08 1.43 -10.00
N LYS A 7 2.26 2.58 -10.67
CA LYS A 7 1.29 3.69 -10.67
C LYS A 7 -0.10 3.32 -11.20
N ASN A 8 -0.21 2.23 -11.96
CA ASN A 8 -1.49 1.70 -12.46
C ASN A 8 -2.29 0.95 -11.40
N LEU A 9 -1.65 0.53 -10.31
CA LEU A 9 -2.25 -0.19 -9.19
C LEU A 9 -2.45 0.73 -7.99
N LEU A 10 -1.52 1.66 -7.74
CA LEU A 10 -1.66 2.69 -6.71
C LEU A 10 -2.65 3.78 -7.15
N GLY A 11 -3.84 3.81 -6.54
CA GLY A 11 -4.89 4.77 -6.90
C GLY A 11 -5.79 4.31 -8.04
N HIS A 12 -6.01 3.00 -8.13
CA HIS A 12 -6.93 2.40 -9.09
C HIS A 12 -8.37 2.93 -8.89
N VAL A 13 -9.17 3.01 -9.95
CA VAL A 13 -10.56 3.54 -9.89
C VAL A 13 -11.47 2.68 -9.01
N ASN A 14 -11.24 1.38 -8.98
CA ASN A 14 -11.96 0.46 -8.11
C ASN A 14 -11.37 0.49 -6.69
N MET A 15 -12.20 0.86 -5.72
CA MET A 15 -11.83 0.96 -4.31
C MET A 15 -11.42 -0.38 -3.69
N ASP A 16 -12.07 -1.48 -4.06
CA ASP A 16 -11.75 -2.82 -3.54
C ASP A 16 -10.35 -3.26 -3.96
N VAL A 17 -9.93 -2.84 -5.16
CA VAL A 17 -8.55 -3.06 -5.64
C VAL A 17 -7.56 -2.29 -4.78
N ASN A 18 -7.85 -1.02 -4.45
CA ASN A 18 -6.98 -0.22 -3.57
C ASN A 18 -6.88 -0.83 -2.16
N VAL A 19 -7.99 -1.29 -1.58
CA VAL A 19 -8.03 -1.95 -0.26
C VAL A 19 -7.23 -3.26 -0.27
N SER A 20 -7.35 -4.04 -1.35
CA SER A 20 -6.60 -5.28 -1.52
C SER A 20 -5.09 -5.01 -1.60
N ILE A 21 -4.68 -4.01 -2.38
CA ILE A 21 -3.26 -3.60 -2.49
C ILE A 21 -2.74 -3.07 -1.16
N ALA A 22 -3.50 -2.22 -0.47
CA ALA A 22 -3.15 -1.70 0.85
C ALA A 22 -2.93 -2.81 1.87
N SER A 23 -3.81 -3.82 1.89
CA SER A 23 -3.67 -5.01 2.73
C SER A 23 -2.39 -5.79 2.42
N CYS A 24 -2.11 -6.04 1.14
CA CYS A 24 -0.88 -6.71 0.72
C CYS A 24 0.39 -5.93 1.11
N LEU A 25 0.42 -4.61 0.89
CA LEU A 25 1.56 -3.76 1.23
C LEU A 25 1.80 -3.70 2.75
N SER A 26 0.74 -3.71 3.55
CA SER A 26 0.82 -3.77 5.01
C SER A 26 1.50 -5.08 5.47
N GLU A 27 1.09 -6.21 4.89
CA GLU A 27 1.66 -7.52 5.22
C GLU A 27 3.10 -7.68 4.74
N ILE A 28 3.43 -7.18 3.55
CA ILE A 28 4.81 -7.18 3.05
C ILE A 28 5.73 -6.40 3.99
N THR A 29 5.28 -5.22 4.43
CA THR A 29 6.04 -4.40 5.39
C THR A 29 6.23 -5.15 6.70
N ARG A 30 5.20 -5.84 7.19
CA ARG A 30 5.27 -6.66 8.42
C ARG A 30 6.22 -7.85 8.27
N ILE A 31 6.23 -8.53 7.12
CA ILE A 31 7.06 -9.70 6.86
C ILE A 31 8.55 -9.34 6.72
N ILE A 32 8.84 -8.19 6.10
CA ILE A 32 10.24 -7.78 5.84
C ILE A 32 10.87 -7.12 7.09
N ALA A 33 10.07 -6.69 8.06
CA ALA A 33 10.57 -6.19 9.33
C ALA A 33 11.51 -7.22 10.03
N PRO A 34 12.64 -6.78 10.63
CA PRO A 34 13.01 -5.39 10.93
C PRO A 34 13.67 -4.64 9.76
N ASN A 35 13.87 -5.29 8.61
CA ASN A 35 14.45 -4.66 7.44
C ASN A 35 13.40 -3.76 6.75
N ALA A 36 13.87 -2.71 6.07
CA ALA A 36 12.99 -1.86 5.27
C ALA A 36 12.60 -2.59 3.98
N ALA A 37 11.29 -2.68 3.70
CA ALA A 37 10.77 -3.26 2.46
C ALA A 37 11.10 -2.40 1.24
N TYR A 38 11.14 -1.07 1.42
CA TYR A 38 11.41 -0.06 0.41
C TYR A 38 12.12 1.14 1.05
N ASP A 39 12.72 2.00 0.23
CA ASP A 39 13.32 3.26 0.68
C ASP A 39 12.27 4.22 1.26
N ASP A 40 12.70 5.14 2.13
CA ASP A 40 11.82 6.02 2.91
C ASP A 40 10.80 6.81 2.07
N ASP A 41 11.21 7.31 0.90
CA ASP A 41 10.32 8.08 0.03
C ASP A 41 9.22 7.20 -0.58
N ILE A 42 9.54 5.94 -0.91
CA ILE A 42 8.56 4.96 -1.36
C ILE A 42 7.64 4.56 -0.20
N MET A 43 8.19 4.40 1.00
CA MET A 43 7.41 4.07 2.20
C MET A 43 6.39 5.16 2.53
N LYS A 44 6.73 6.45 2.39
CA LYS A 44 5.77 7.56 2.56
C LYS A 44 4.57 7.44 1.63
N ASP A 45 4.81 7.14 0.36
CA ASP A 45 3.75 6.96 -0.64
C ASP A 45 2.88 5.72 -0.31
N ILE A 46 3.51 4.60 0.07
CA ILE A 46 2.81 3.39 0.50
C ILE A 46 1.91 3.69 1.71
N PHE A 47 2.42 4.35 2.74
CA PHE A 47 1.63 4.69 3.92
C PHE A 47 0.45 5.61 3.59
N ARG A 48 0.66 6.63 2.75
CA ARG A 48 -0.41 7.51 2.29
C ARG A 48 -1.53 6.73 1.60
N GLN A 49 -1.18 5.73 0.79
CA GLN A 49 -2.15 4.88 0.09
C GLN A 49 -2.89 3.94 1.05
N ILE A 50 -2.19 3.30 2.00
CA ILE A 50 -2.82 2.45 3.02
C ILE A 50 -3.85 3.24 3.83
N VAL A 51 -3.45 4.41 4.35
CA VAL A 51 -4.34 5.28 5.12
C VAL A 51 -5.51 5.76 4.27
N GLY A 52 -5.25 6.15 3.01
CA GLY A 52 -6.28 6.59 2.08
C GLY A 52 -7.31 5.50 1.74
N ALA A 53 -6.85 4.27 1.49
CA ALA A 53 -7.72 3.15 1.19
C ALA A 53 -8.61 2.78 2.39
N PHE A 54 -8.02 2.70 3.59
CA PHE A 54 -8.77 2.32 4.80
C PHE A 54 -9.69 3.42 5.33
N LYS A 55 -9.41 4.70 5.05
CA LYS A 55 -10.34 5.79 5.38
C LYS A 55 -11.74 5.55 4.80
N ASN A 56 -11.83 4.95 3.62
CA ASN A 56 -13.11 4.69 2.95
C ASN A 56 -13.81 3.42 3.42
N LEU A 57 -13.16 2.59 4.26
CA LEU A 57 -13.78 1.40 4.86
C LEU A 57 -14.59 1.73 6.12
N ILE A 58 -14.27 2.84 6.78
CA ILE A 58 -14.94 3.28 7.99
C ILE A 58 -16.16 4.10 7.54
N GLY A 59 -17.21 3.39 7.13
CA GLY A 59 -18.57 3.93 6.99
C GLY A 59 -19.23 4.10 8.35
#